data_AF-A0A2A8GS91-F1
#
_entry.id   AF-A0A2A8GS91-F1
#
_cell.length_a   1.000
_cell.length_b   1.000
_cell.length_c   1.000
_cell.angle_alpha   90.00
_cell.angle_beta   90.00
_cell.angle_gamma   90.00
#
_symmetry.space_group_name_H-M   'P 1'
#
loop_
_entity.id
_entity.type
_entity.pdbx_description
1 polymer ?
#
loop_
_entity_poly.entity_id
_entity_poly.type
_entity_poly.pdbx_seq_one_letter_code
_entity_poly.pdbx_strand_id
1 'polypeptide(L)'
;MAKTPGLLVRKKSNFNPTDPYIPNEDSVVTPEKKKFKNQQGSIKISSQSKEELGALMKLTNKKYAHEIIDLLIHHYVENQLTPEQKKKFKLLTEI
;
A
#
# COMPACT_ATOMS: atom_id res chain seq x y z
N MET A 1 34.62 39.60 -38.17
CA MET A 1 33.58 38.57 -38.35
C MET A 1 32.52 38.73 -37.25
N ALA A 2 31.25 38.70 -37.62
CA ALA A 2 30.11 39.25 -36.88
C ALA A 2 29.82 38.55 -35.53
N LYS A 3 29.50 39.34 -34.49
CA LYS A 3 28.93 38.85 -33.22
C LYS A 3 27.41 38.79 -33.38
N THR A 4 26.80 37.61 -33.36
CA THR A 4 25.34 37.44 -33.37
C THR A 4 24.75 37.96 -32.05
N PRO A 5 23.81 38.93 -32.07
CA PRO A 5 23.20 39.43 -30.85
C PRO A 5 22.12 38.44 -30.37
N GLY A 6 22.19 38.00 -29.10
CA GLY A 6 21.10 37.26 -28.45
C GLY A 6 21.44 35.91 -27.81
N LEU A 7 22.67 35.40 -27.90
CA LEU A 7 23.05 34.17 -27.21
C LEU A 7 23.84 34.48 -25.93
N LEU A 8 23.21 34.27 -24.77
CA LEU A 8 23.92 34.26 -23.49
C LEU A 8 24.92 33.10 -23.47
N VAL A 9 26.20 33.44 -23.40
CA VAL A 9 27.28 32.45 -23.28
C VAL A 9 27.16 31.76 -21.93
N ARG A 10 26.95 30.44 -21.92
CA ARG A 10 26.96 29.65 -20.68
C ARG A 10 28.37 29.63 -20.11
N LYS A 11 28.54 30.21 -18.91
CA LYS A 11 29.79 30.12 -18.16
C LYS A 11 29.95 28.67 -17.67
N LYS A 12 30.91 27.94 -18.24
CA LYS A 12 31.28 26.60 -17.75
C LYS A 12 31.94 26.79 -16.39
N SER A 13 31.27 26.32 -15.34
CA SER A 13 31.75 26.18 -13.95
C SER A 13 32.20 27.46 -13.23
N ASN A 14 31.45 27.86 -12.19
CA ASN A 14 31.88 28.83 -11.16
C ASN A 14 32.39 28.13 -9.88
N PHE A 15 32.49 26.81 -9.87
CA PHE A 15 32.79 26.02 -8.69
C PHE A 15 33.71 24.87 -9.05
N ASN A 16 34.81 24.76 -8.30
CA ASN A 16 35.69 23.59 -8.32
C ASN A 16 35.41 22.81 -7.03
N PRO A 17 34.76 21.64 -7.10
CA PRO A 17 34.65 20.78 -5.92
C PRO A 17 36.06 20.37 -5.51
N THR A 18 36.50 20.89 -4.37
CA THR A 18 37.85 20.62 -3.83
C THR A 18 37.83 19.35 -2.99
N ASP A 19 36.65 18.98 -2.49
CA ASP A 19 36.48 17.79 -1.67
C ASP A 19 36.24 16.55 -2.54
N PRO A 20 36.92 15.42 -2.24
CA PRO A 20 36.70 14.17 -2.93
C PRO A 20 35.24 13.72 -2.76
N TYR A 21 34.63 13.23 -3.84
CA TYR A 21 33.32 12.62 -3.77
C TYR A 21 33.38 11.39 -2.87
N ILE A 22 32.75 11.46 -1.71
CA ILE A 22 32.52 10.32 -0.83
C ILE A 22 31.14 9.78 -1.21
N PRO A 23 31.04 8.61 -1.87
CA PRO A 23 29.75 7.96 -2.03
C PRO A 23 29.25 7.67 -0.61
N ASN A 24 28.16 8.33 -0.21
CA ASN A 24 27.49 7.94 1.01
C ASN A 24 27.02 6.50 0.80
N GLU A 25 27.55 5.57 1.60
CA GLU A 25 26.87 4.30 1.86
C GLU A 25 25.64 4.58 2.73
N ASP A 26 24.77 5.48 2.26
CA ASP A 26 23.40 5.60 2.72
C ASP A 26 22.72 4.30 2.27
N SER A 27 22.94 3.24 3.05
CA SER A 27 22.04 2.11 3.09
C SER A 27 20.64 2.71 3.07
N VAL A 28 19.87 2.37 2.04
CA VAL A 28 18.49 2.79 1.92
C VAL A 28 17.78 2.17 3.12
N VAL A 29 17.77 2.87 4.25
CA VAL A 29 17.06 2.45 5.46
C VAL A 29 15.60 2.70 5.12
N THR A 30 14.98 1.74 4.42
CA THR A 30 13.53 1.67 4.34
C THR A 30 13.01 1.69 5.77
N PRO A 31 12.19 2.68 6.16
CA PRO A 31 11.70 2.76 7.53
C PRO A 31 10.97 1.45 7.84
N GLU A 32 11.39 0.78 8.91
CA GLU A 32 10.74 -0.45 9.37
C GLU A 32 9.24 -0.18 9.52
N LYS A 33 8.43 -0.87 8.72
CA LYS A 33 6.98 -0.68 8.72
C LYS A 33 6.47 -0.98 10.13
N LYS A 34 5.95 0.07 10.78
CA LYS A 34 5.33 0.00 12.11
C LYS A 34 4.31 -1.15 12.11
N LYS A 35 4.59 -2.22 12.85
CA LYS A 35 3.67 -3.36 12.96
C LYS A 35 2.50 -2.94 13.84
N PHE A 36 1.33 -2.75 13.24
CA PHE A 36 0.11 -2.54 13.98
C PHE A 36 -0.40 -3.88 14.51
N LYS A 37 -0.69 -3.99 15.80
CA LYS A 37 -1.13 -5.24 16.45
C LYS A 37 -2.39 -5.85 15.81
N ASN A 38 -3.20 -5.02 15.18
CA ASN A 38 -4.48 -5.37 14.56
C ASN A 38 -4.43 -5.39 13.02
N GLN A 39 -3.25 -5.29 12.40
CA GLN A 39 -3.11 -5.38 10.95
C GLN A 39 -1.91 -6.28 10.60
N GLN A 40 -2.21 -7.49 10.15
CA GLN A 40 -1.18 -8.40 9.62
C GLN A 40 -0.92 -8.16 8.12
N GLY A 41 -1.87 -7.56 7.40
CA GLY A 41 -1.73 -7.21 6.00
C GLY A 41 -2.73 -6.15 5.55
N SER A 42 -2.40 -5.43 4.47
CA SER A 42 -3.30 -4.48 3.82
C SER A 42 -3.90 -5.12 2.57
N ILE A 43 -5.23 -5.19 2.48
CA ILE A 43 -5.93 -5.64 1.28
C ILE A 43 -6.30 -4.39 0.46
N LYS A 44 -5.84 -4.33 -0.80
CA LYS A 44 -6.28 -3.30 -1.74
C LYS A 44 -7.64 -3.69 -2.29
N ILE A 45 -8.59 -2.75 -2.26
CA ILE A 45 -9.95 -2.90 -2.76
C ILE A 45 -10.30 -1.73 -3.69
N SER A 46 -11.34 -1.89 -4.50
CA SER A 46 -11.86 -0.81 -5.35
C SER A 46 -12.43 0.33 -4.49
N SER A 47 -12.57 1.53 -5.07
CA SER A 47 -13.19 2.68 -4.39
C SER A 47 -14.63 2.38 -3.98
N GLN A 48 -15.41 1.76 -4.87
CA GLN A 48 -16.80 1.39 -4.60
C GLN A 48 -16.89 0.43 -3.40
N SER A 49 -16.10 -0.65 -3.39
CA SER A 49 -16.14 -1.61 -2.27
C SER A 49 -15.73 -0.97 -0.95
N LYS A 50 -14.88 0.05 -0.96
CA LYS A 50 -14.52 0.81 0.25
C LYS A 50 -15.69 1.61 0.80
N GLU A 51 -16.49 2.22 -0.08
CA GLU A 51 -17.67 2.99 0.32
C GLU A 51 -18.75 2.09 0.90
N GLU A 52 -19.05 0.97 0.23
CA GLU A 52 -20.00 -0.05 0.70
C GLU A 52 -19.57 -0.63 2.06
N LEU A 53 -18.29 -0.97 2.22
CA LEU A 53 -17.74 -1.46 3.48
C LEU A 53 -17.86 -0.41 4.59
N GLY A 54 -17.63 0.86 4.28
CA GLY A 54 -17.82 1.97 5.21
C GLY A 54 -19.28 2.18 5.63
N ALA A 55 -20.22 2.02 4.70
CA ALA A 55 -21.65 2.07 4.99
C ALA A 55 -22.08 0.91 5.90
N LEU A 56 -21.63 -0.32 5.59
CA LEU A 56 -21.87 -1.51 6.41
C LEU A 56 -21.32 -1.35 7.83
N MET A 57 -20.11 -0.79 7.96
CA MET A 57 -19.48 -0.54 9.26
C MET A 57 -20.32 0.42 10.11
N LYS A 58 -20.90 1.47 9.50
CA LYS A 58 -21.81 2.41 10.18
C LYS A 58 -23.12 1.76 10.59
N LEU A 59 -23.73 0.96 9.71
CA LEU A 59 -25.02 0.31 9.97
C LEU A 59 -24.94 -0.72 11.10
N THR A 60 -23.85 -1.49 11.13
CA THR A 60 -23.63 -2.56 12.11
C THR A 60 -22.90 -2.09 13.37
N ASN A 61 -22.60 -0.78 13.48
CA ASN A 61 -21.86 -0.17 14.59
C ASN A 61 -20.52 -0.87 14.90
N LYS A 62 -19.82 -1.34 13.86
CA LYS A 62 -18.51 -1.96 14.02
C LYS A 62 -17.41 -0.92 13.98
N LYS A 63 -16.34 -1.17 14.73
CA LYS A 63 -15.22 -0.23 14.85
C LYS A 63 -14.18 -0.49 13.77
N TYR A 64 -14.08 -1.72 13.29
CA TYR A 64 -13.05 -2.13 12.36
C TYR A 64 -13.62 -2.85 11.14
N ALA A 65 -13.00 -2.60 9.98
CA ALA A 65 -13.36 -3.22 8.71
C ALA A 65 -13.22 -4.75 8.70
N HIS A 66 -12.24 -5.31 9.44
CA HIS A 66 -12.05 -6.75 9.50
C HIS A 66 -13.24 -7.46 10.14
N GLU A 67 -13.92 -6.84 11.11
CA GLU A 67 -15.12 -7.42 11.74
C GLU A 67 -16.24 -7.63 10.71
N ILE A 68 -16.38 -6.69 9.77
CA ILE A 68 -17.36 -6.79 8.67
C ILE A 68 -16.92 -7.86 7.69
N ILE A 69 -15.64 -7.90 7.33
CA ILE A 69 -15.09 -8.91 6.42
C ILE A 69 -15.30 -10.31 6.99
N ASP A 70 -15.01 -10.54 8.28
CA ASP A 70 -15.21 -11.82 8.95
C ASP A 70 -16.68 -12.23 8.94
N LEU A 71 -17.59 -11.28 9.21
CA LEU A 71 -19.03 -11.52 9.17
C LEU A 71 -19.50 -11.91 7.75
N LEU A 72 -18.99 -11.21 6.72
CA LEU A 72 -19.32 -11.52 5.32
C LEU A 72 -18.78 -12.89 4.90
N ILE A 73 -17.56 -13.25 5.33
CA ILE A 73 -16.97 -14.57 5.09
C ILE A 73 -17.83 -15.65 5.72
N HIS A 74 -18.18 -15.52 7.02
CA HIS A 74 -19.02 -16.50 7.70
C HIS A 74 -20.38 -16.65 7.01
N HIS A 75 -21.05 -15.54 6.70
CA HIS A 75 -22.34 -15.57 6.02
C HIS A 75 -22.26 -16.27 4.65
N TYR A 76 -21.21 -15.98 3.86
CA TYR A 76 -21.01 -16.63 2.56
C TYR A 76 -20.75 -18.14 2.71
N VAL A 77 -19.91 -18.53 3.67
CA VAL A 77 -19.58 -19.93 3.95
C VAL A 77 -20.80 -20.71 4.43
N GLU A 78 -21.64 -20.11 5.26
CA GLU A 78 -22.82 -20.78 5.81
C GLU A 78 -23.95 -20.89 4.79
N ASN A 79 -24.22 -19.82 4.05
CA ASN A 79 -25.44 -19.72 3.24
C ASN A 79 -25.25 -20.03 1.75
N GLN A 80 -24.04 -19.85 1.20
CA GLN A 80 -23.82 -19.99 -0.25
C GLN A 80 -22.98 -21.21 -0.66
N LEU A 81 -22.12 -21.72 0.22
CA LEU A 81 -21.26 -22.86 -0.12
C LEU A 81 -22.00 -24.20 -0.03
N THR A 82 -21.74 -25.09 -0.98
CA THR A 82 -22.16 -26.49 -0.87
C THR A 82 -21.36 -27.22 0.22
N PRO A 83 -21.86 -28.34 0.78
CA PRO A 83 -21.15 -29.06 1.83
C PRO A 83 -19.73 -29.49 1.45
N GLU A 84 -19.49 -29.82 0.19
CA GLU A 84 -18.17 -30.16 -0.34
C GLU A 84 -17.24 -28.94 -0.38
N GLN A 85 -17.75 -27.80 -0.83
CA GLN A 85 -16.98 -26.56 -0.85
C GLN A 85 -16.66 -26.06 0.56
N LYS A 86 -17.58 -26.23 1.53
CA LYS A 86 -17.32 -25.91 2.95
C LYS A 86 -16.18 -26.76 3.51
N LYS A 87 -16.17 -28.07 3.23
CA LYS A 87 -15.06 -28.97 3.62
C LYS A 87 -13.75 -28.53 2.99
N LYS A 88 -13.75 -28.19 1.70
CA LYS A 88 -12.55 -27.70 1.00
C LYS A 88 -12.05 -26.37 1.57
N PHE A 89 -12.96 -25.44 1.87
CA PHE A 89 -12.63 -24.17 2.52
C PHE A 89 -11.98 -24.39 3.89
N LYS A 90 -12.53 -25.30 4.70
CA LYS A 90 -11.95 -25.66 6.00
C LYS A 90 -10.53 -26.23 5.87
N LEU A 91 -10.29 -27.13 4.92
CA LEU A 91 -8.95 -27.70 4.67
C LEU A 91 -7.92 -26.67 4.20
N LEU A 92 -8.34 -25.62 3.50
CA LEU A 92 -7.46 -24.53 3.06
C LEU A 92 -7.16 -23.50 4.15
N THR A 93 -7.95 -23.49 5.23
CA THR A 93 -7.85 -22.53 6.32
C THR A 93 -7.26 -23.13 7.60
N GLU A 94 -7.30 -24.45 7.77
CA GLU A 94 -6.48 -25.20 8.74
C GLU A 94 -5.02 -25.24 8.26
N ILE A 95 -4.28 -24.14 8.49
CA ILE A 95 -2.81 -24.06 8.34
C ILE A 95 -2.19 -23.87 9.73
#